data_AF-A0A5C8DVV7-F1
#
_entry.id   AF-A0A5C8DVV7-F1
#
_cell.length_a   1.000
_cell.length_b   1.000
_cell.length_c   1.000
_cell.angle_alpha   90.00
_cell.angle_beta   90.00
_cell.angle_gamma   90.00
#
_symmetry.space_group_name_H-M   'P 1'
#
loop_
_entity.id
_entity.type
_entity.pdbx_description
1 polymer ?
#
loop_
_entity_poly.entity_id
_entity_poly.type
_entity_poly.pdbx_seq_one_letter_code
_entity_poly.pdbx_strand_id
1 'polypeptide(L)'
;MRIIAGEHGGRKINPPAKMPYTRPTTDIAKEGLFNVLQHKLDLEELTTLDLFGGTGSISYELASRGAKQLTIVEKDNAMFDFIKKTAASLHIENMKMVKTDVFKFIEQCTDRFDFIFAGPPYALTTIDELPKQIVEKQLLKPGGWFVLEHTPRNDYKNFPLYRMEKNYGTTIFSFFVNE
;
A
#
# COMPACT_ATOMS: atom_id res chain seq x y z
N MET A 1 -6.90 0.85 -14.53
CA MET A 1 -6.67 -0.20 -13.51
C MET A 1 -8.00 -0.89 -13.19
N ARG A 2 -7.99 -2.02 -12.48
CA ARG A 2 -9.20 -2.77 -12.14
C ARG A 2 -9.12 -3.28 -10.70
N ILE A 3 -10.23 -3.26 -9.97
CA ILE A 3 -10.36 -3.99 -8.70
C ILE A 3 -10.56 -5.47 -9.03
N ILE A 4 -9.77 -6.36 -8.46
CA ILE A 4 -9.70 -7.77 -8.85
C ILE A 4 -10.84 -8.55 -8.20
N ALA A 5 -11.00 -8.47 -6.88
CA ALA A 5 -12.01 -9.23 -6.14
C ALA A 5 -12.67 -8.43 -5.01
N GLY A 6 -13.61 -9.06 -4.30
CA GLY A 6 -14.39 -8.44 -3.23
C GLY A 6 -15.65 -7.74 -3.76
N GLU A 7 -16.26 -6.90 -2.93
CA GLU A 7 -17.53 -6.20 -3.20
C GLU A 7 -17.51 -5.40 -4.51
N HIS A 8 -16.36 -4.79 -4.84
CA HIS A 8 -16.18 -4.00 -6.05
C HIS A 8 -15.39 -4.75 -7.14
N GLY A 9 -15.27 -6.07 -7.02
CA GLY A 9 -14.53 -6.94 -7.95
C GLY A 9 -14.94 -6.75 -9.41
N GLY A 10 -13.96 -6.76 -10.31
CA GLY A 10 -14.15 -6.55 -11.75
C GLY A 10 -14.32 -5.09 -12.19
N ARG A 11 -14.53 -4.15 -11.27
CA ARG A 11 -14.76 -2.73 -11.62
C ARG A 11 -13.50 -2.09 -12.21
N LYS A 12 -13.65 -1.47 -13.39
CA LYS A 12 -12.58 -0.70 -14.03
C LYS A 12 -12.56 0.72 -13.46
N ILE A 13 -11.37 1.20 -13.14
CA ILE A 13 -11.11 2.56 -12.69
C ILE A 13 -10.15 3.21 -13.69
N ASN A 14 -10.52 4.41 -14.15
CA ASN A 14 -9.79 5.19 -15.14
C ASN A 14 -9.01 6.31 -14.43
N PRO A 15 -7.73 6.09 -14.09
CA PRO A 15 -6.90 7.14 -13.51
C PRO A 15 -6.57 8.23 -14.54
N PRO A 16 -6.11 9.42 -14.10
CA PRO A 16 -5.75 10.51 -15.00
C PRO A 16 -4.71 10.10 -16.05
N ALA A 17 -4.82 10.60 -17.28
CA ALA A 17 -4.00 10.12 -18.40
C ALA A 17 -2.49 10.41 -18.27
N LYS A 18 -2.11 11.44 -17.50
CA LYS A 18 -0.71 11.82 -17.26
C LYS A 18 -0.35 11.54 -15.81
N MET A 19 0.35 10.43 -15.59
CA MET A 19 0.88 10.05 -14.28
C MET A 19 2.37 9.68 -14.38
N PRO A 20 3.25 10.65 -14.69
CA PRO A 20 4.66 10.38 -14.98
C PRO A 20 5.43 9.81 -13.80
N TYR A 21 4.91 9.99 -12.58
CA TYR A 21 5.61 9.62 -11.35
C TYR A 21 5.02 8.39 -10.65
N THR A 22 3.84 7.88 -11.06
CA THR A 22 3.24 6.71 -10.39
C THR A 22 3.91 5.42 -10.81
N ARG A 23 4.20 4.53 -9.85
CA ARG A 23 4.57 3.14 -10.13
C ARG A 23 3.29 2.33 -10.40
N PRO A 24 3.10 1.75 -11.61
CA PRO A 24 1.94 0.91 -11.86
C PRO A 24 2.17 -0.48 -11.27
N THR A 25 1.31 -0.89 -10.34
CA THR A 25 1.21 -2.30 -9.93
C THR A 25 0.34 -3.05 -10.95
N THR A 26 0.89 -4.06 -11.62
CA THR A 26 0.14 -4.84 -12.61
C THR A 26 -0.96 -5.67 -11.95
N ASP A 27 -2.01 -6.02 -12.70
CA ASP A 27 -3.09 -6.87 -12.18
C ASP A 27 -2.54 -8.22 -11.66
N ILE A 28 -1.55 -8.82 -12.32
CA ILE A 28 -0.90 -10.07 -11.90
C ILE A 28 -0.15 -9.89 -10.58
N ALA A 29 0.66 -8.83 -10.46
CA ALA A 29 1.39 -8.55 -9.23
C ALA A 29 0.43 -8.28 -8.07
N LYS A 30 -0.64 -7.50 -8.32
CA LYS A 30 -1.67 -7.21 -7.32
C LYS A 30 -2.41 -8.48 -6.91
N GLU A 31 -2.85 -9.31 -7.84
CA GLU A 31 -3.50 -10.59 -7.55
C GLU A 31 -2.59 -11.49 -6.69
N GLY A 32 -1.32 -11.59 -7.07
CA GLY A 32 -0.32 -12.35 -6.32
C GLY A 32 -0.06 -11.81 -4.91
N LEU A 33 -0.04 -10.48 -4.73
CA LEU A 33 0.03 -9.84 -3.42
C LEU A 33 -1.17 -10.23 -2.55
N PHE A 34 -2.38 -10.02 -3.05
CA PHE A 34 -3.59 -10.30 -2.27
C PHE A 34 -3.82 -11.79 -2.01
N ASN A 35 -3.32 -12.68 -2.88
CA ASN A 35 -3.29 -14.11 -2.61
C ASN A 35 -2.42 -14.44 -1.39
N VAL A 36 -1.27 -13.79 -1.23
CA VAL A 36 -0.46 -13.96 0.00
C VAL A 36 -1.19 -13.40 1.22
N LEU A 37 -1.76 -12.19 1.12
CA LEU A 37 -2.41 -11.52 2.25
C LEU A 37 -3.62 -12.30 2.75
N GLN A 38 -4.53 -12.73 1.87
CA GLN A 38 -5.74 -13.48 2.26
C GLN A 38 -5.45 -14.83 2.91
N HIS A 39 -4.26 -15.42 2.66
CA HIS A 39 -3.85 -16.69 3.28
C HIS A 39 -3.16 -16.50 4.64
N LYS A 40 -2.76 -15.27 4.98
CA LYS A 40 -1.92 -14.97 6.15
C LYS A 40 -2.55 -14.01 7.13
N LEU A 41 -3.51 -13.22 6.67
CA LEU A 41 -4.18 -12.17 7.43
C LEU A 41 -5.68 -12.29 7.25
N ASP A 42 -6.41 -12.04 8.33
CA ASP A 42 -7.84 -11.81 8.27
C ASP A 42 -8.09 -10.36 7.81
N LEU A 43 -8.43 -10.20 6.53
CA LEU A 43 -8.55 -8.87 5.92
C LEU A 43 -9.62 -8.01 6.59
N GLU A 44 -10.71 -8.62 7.07
CA GLU A 44 -11.87 -7.90 7.62
C GLU A 44 -11.56 -7.19 8.95
N GLU A 45 -10.49 -7.61 9.65
CA GLU A 45 -10.05 -7.01 10.91
C GLU A 45 -8.91 -6.00 10.75
N LEU A 46 -8.38 -5.80 9.53
CA LEU A 46 -7.18 -5.00 9.34
C LEU A 46 -7.42 -3.48 9.44
N THR A 47 -6.59 -2.84 10.27
CA THR A 47 -6.29 -1.41 10.17
C THR A 47 -5.10 -1.23 9.24
N THR A 48 -5.30 -0.59 8.08
CA THR A 48 -4.31 -0.54 7.01
C THR A 48 -3.73 0.85 6.79
N LEU A 49 -2.47 0.92 6.36
CA LEU A 49 -1.81 2.15 5.89
C LEU A 49 -1.24 1.95 4.49
N ASP A 50 -1.66 2.78 3.54
CA ASP A 50 -1.06 2.88 2.20
C ASP A 50 -0.23 4.15 2.14
N LEU A 51 1.10 4.01 2.20
CA LEU A 51 2.04 5.11 2.30
C LEU A 51 2.18 5.91 1.00
N PHE A 52 1.87 5.33 -0.15
CA PHE A 52 2.01 5.98 -1.46
C PHE A 52 0.75 5.73 -2.27
N GLY A 53 -0.29 6.51 -1.97
CA GLY A 53 -1.63 6.28 -2.50
C GLY A 53 -1.69 6.17 -4.02
N GLY A 54 -1.00 7.05 -4.75
CA GLY A 54 -0.98 7.07 -6.20
C GLY A 54 -2.38 7.10 -6.79
N THR A 55 -2.81 5.99 -7.38
CA THR A 55 -4.17 5.85 -7.93
C THR A 55 -5.19 5.28 -6.94
N GLY A 56 -4.75 4.89 -5.74
CA GLY A 56 -5.53 4.19 -4.72
C GLY A 56 -5.73 2.69 -5.01
N SER A 57 -5.03 2.12 -6.00
CA SER A 57 -5.26 0.75 -6.50
C SER A 57 -5.23 -0.33 -5.41
N ILE A 58 -4.29 -0.23 -4.47
CA ILE A 58 -4.17 -1.17 -3.35
C ILE A 58 -5.24 -0.91 -2.29
N SER A 59 -5.43 0.36 -1.92
CA SER A 59 -6.45 0.76 -0.95
C SER A 59 -7.88 0.40 -1.37
N TYR A 60 -8.25 0.53 -2.65
CA TYR A 60 -9.57 0.08 -3.12
C TYR A 60 -9.72 -1.44 -3.12
N GLU A 61 -8.64 -2.16 -3.38
CA GLU A 61 -8.65 -3.63 -3.33
C GLU A 61 -8.78 -4.14 -1.89
N LEU A 62 -8.10 -3.51 -0.93
CA LEU A 62 -8.28 -3.75 0.51
C LEU A 62 -9.72 -3.47 0.94
N ALA A 63 -10.26 -2.30 0.57
CA ALA A 63 -11.64 -1.92 0.91
C ALA A 63 -12.66 -2.89 0.29
N SER A 64 -12.49 -3.23 -0.99
CA SER A 64 -13.34 -4.21 -1.70
C SER A 64 -13.34 -5.58 -1.00
N ARG A 65 -12.21 -5.96 -0.38
CA ARG A 65 -12.05 -7.22 0.36
C ARG A 65 -12.38 -7.11 1.85
N GLY A 66 -13.03 -6.03 2.28
CA GLY A 66 -13.59 -5.88 3.62
C GLY A 66 -12.66 -5.26 4.66
N ALA A 67 -11.51 -4.71 4.29
CA ALA A 67 -10.59 -4.10 5.26
C ALA A 67 -11.28 -3.10 6.20
N LYS A 68 -11.11 -3.27 7.51
CA LYS A 68 -11.87 -2.57 8.57
C LYS A 68 -11.71 -1.05 8.51
N GLN A 69 -10.47 -0.59 8.45
CA GLN A 69 -10.12 0.82 8.46
C GLN A 69 -8.92 1.03 7.55
N LEU A 70 -9.01 2.02 6.66
CA LEU A 70 -7.94 2.33 5.73
C LEU A 70 -7.41 3.73 5.98
N THR A 71 -6.10 3.89 6.00
CA THR A 71 -5.42 5.18 5.90
C THR A 71 -4.60 5.21 4.62
N ILE A 72 -4.74 6.26 3.82
CA ILE A 72 -3.97 6.46 2.60
C ILE A 72 -3.28 7.82 2.64
N VAL A 73 -1.97 7.83 2.34
CA VAL A 73 -1.13 9.03 2.29
C VAL A 73 -0.82 9.35 0.83
N GLU A 74 -1.12 10.57 0.41
CA GLU A 74 -0.81 11.04 -0.94
C GLU A 74 -0.44 12.53 -0.91
N LYS A 75 0.67 12.90 -1.58
CA LYS A 75 1.16 14.29 -1.61
C LYS A 75 0.69 15.06 -2.83
N ASP A 76 0.49 14.38 -3.96
CA ASP A 76 0.10 15.00 -5.22
C ASP A 76 -1.38 15.41 -5.17
N ASN A 77 -1.64 16.67 -5.52
CA ASN A 77 -2.98 17.24 -5.46
C ASN A 77 -3.98 16.51 -6.36
N ALA A 78 -3.56 16.19 -7.60
CA ALA A 78 -4.45 15.60 -8.58
C ALA A 78 -4.77 14.13 -8.22
N MET A 79 -3.77 13.39 -7.73
CA MET A 79 -3.96 12.02 -7.23
C MET A 79 -4.82 12.00 -5.97
N PHE A 80 -4.59 12.92 -5.03
CA PHE A 80 -5.43 13.05 -3.84
C PHE A 80 -6.90 13.29 -4.19
N ASP A 81 -7.19 14.25 -5.08
CA ASP A 81 -8.55 14.55 -5.51
C ASP A 81 -9.18 13.38 -6.28
N PHE A 82 -8.38 12.69 -7.10
CA PHE A 82 -8.79 11.49 -7.80
C PHE A 82 -9.18 10.36 -6.82
N ILE A 83 -8.37 10.12 -5.79
CA ILE A 83 -8.65 9.09 -4.79
C ILE A 83 -9.94 9.41 -4.06
N LYS A 84 -10.10 10.67 -3.64
CA LYS A 84 -11.29 11.13 -2.91
C LYS A 84 -12.57 10.93 -3.71
N LYS A 85 -12.56 11.32 -4.99
CA LYS A 85 -13.70 11.12 -5.90
C LYS A 85 -13.99 9.64 -6.13
N THR A 86 -12.95 8.82 -6.28
CA THR A 86 -13.10 7.39 -6.57
C THR A 86 -13.66 6.65 -5.35
N ALA A 87 -13.13 6.90 -4.15
CA ALA A 87 -13.63 6.34 -2.90
C ALA A 87 -15.11 6.68 -2.68
N ALA A 88 -15.50 7.95 -2.90
CA ALA A 88 -16.90 8.36 -2.83
C ALA A 88 -17.79 7.62 -3.84
N SER A 89 -17.32 7.43 -5.08
CA SER A 89 -18.06 6.70 -6.13
C SER A 89 -18.18 5.18 -5.91
N LEU A 90 -17.40 4.66 -4.96
CA LEU A 90 -17.40 3.27 -4.53
C LEU A 90 -18.12 3.11 -3.18
N HIS A 91 -18.58 4.20 -2.56
CA HIS A 91 -19.15 4.18 -1.20
C HIS A 91 -18.19 3.64 -0.14
N ILE A 92 -16.88 3.88 -0.31
CA ILE A 92 -15.87 3.49 0.69
C ILE A 92 -15.80 4.59 1.76
N GLU A 93 -16.49 4.37 2.87
CA GLU A 93 -16.63 5.36 3.95
C GLU A 93 -15.54 5.25 5.03
N ASN A 94 -14.90 4.10 5.15
CA ASN A 94 -13.89 3.78 6.17
C ASN A 94 -12.45 4.13 5.74
N MET A 95 -12.27 4.97 4.72
CA MET A 95 -10.97 5.42 4.22
C MET A 95 -10.63 6.83 4.71
N LYS A 96 -9.66 6.93 5.61
CA LYS A 96 -9.01 8.18 6.03
C LYS A 96 -7.95 8.58 5.00
N MET A 97 -8.10 9.76 4.41
CA MET A 97 -7.14 10.29 3.46
C MET A 97 -6.27 11.37 4.10
N VAL A 98 -4.95 11.30 3.92
CA VAL A 98 -3.99 12.25 4.48
C VAL A 98 -3.14 12.85 3.37
N LYS A 99 -3.20 14.19 3.24
CA LYS A 99 -2.49 14.92 2.19
C LYS A 99 -1.15 15.45 2.66
N THR A 100 -0.08 14.67 2.54
CA THR A 100 1.25 15.06 3.00
C THR A 100 2.34 14.22 2.32
N ASP A 101 3.59 14.68 2.44
CA ASP A 101 4.74 13.82 2.15
C ASP A 101 4.82 12.66 3.15
N VAL A 102 5.23 11.50 2.64
CA VAL A 102 5.24 10.22 3.34
C VAL A 102 6.21 10.19 4.51
N PHE A 103 7.42 10.75 4.34
CA PHE A 103 8.42 10.76 5.40
C PHE A 103 7.97 11.66 6.55
N LYS A 104 7.37 12.81 6.22
CA LYS A 104 6.73 13.68 7.22
C LYS A 104 5.57 12.98 7.94
N PHE A 105 4.76 12.19 7.22
CA PHE A 105 3.69 11.40 7.85
C PHE A 105 4.27 10.40 8.85
N ILE A 106 5.27 9.61 8.44
CA ILE A 106 5.91 8.60 9.29
C ILE A 106 6.51 9.22 10.56
N GLU A 107 7.12 10.41 10.45
CA GLU A 107 7.67 11.12 11.61
C GLU A 107 6.61 11.55 12.63
N GLN A 108 5.41 11.89 12.16
CA GLN A 108 4.33 12.45 12.99
C GLN A 108 3.29 11.41 13.41
N CYS A 109 3.26 10.25 12.75
CA CYS A 109 2.27 9.21 12.99
C CYS A 109 2.50 8.54 14.35
N THR A 110 1.45 8.54 15.17
CA THR A 110 1.40 7.81 16.46
C THR A 110 0.55 6.55 16.39
N ASP A 111 -0.20 6.37 15.29
CA ASP A 111 -1.05 5.21 15.06
C ASP A 111 -0.21 3.97 14.70
N ARG A 112 -0.75 2.79 14.99
CA ARG A 112 -0.18 1.49 14.61
C ARG A 112 -1.14 0.72 13.72
N PHE A 113 -0.59 -0.05 12.79
CA PHE A 113 -1.34 -0.72 11.73
C PHE A 113 -1.11 -2.23 11.73
N ASP A 114 -2.13 -2.97 11.33
CA ASP A 114 -2.05 -4.41 11.09
C ASP A 114 -1.38 -4.70 9.74
N PHE A 115 -1.56 -3.80 8.77
CA PHE A 115 -0.96 -3.89 7.45
C PHE A 115 -0.50 -2.54 6.93
N ILE A 116 0.74 -2.45 6.46
CA ILE A 116 1.30 -1.26 5.81
C ILE A 116 1.74 -1.67 4.39
N PHE A 117 1.35 -0.90 3.39
CA PHE A 117 1.82 -1.03 2.01
C PHE A 117 2.59 0.22 1.59
N ALA A 118 3.69 0.03 0.87
CA ALA A 118 4.40 1.11 0.20
C ALA A 118 4.72 0.73 -1.25
N GLY A 119 4.14 1.48 -2.19
CA GLY A 119 4.47 1.44 -3.62
C GLY A 119 5.14 2.73 -4.08
N PRO A 120 6.37 3.04 -3.64
CA PRO A 120 7.00 4.33 -3.93
C PRO A 120 7.25 4.55 -5.43
N PRO A 121 7.29 5.80 -5.88
CA PRO A 121 7.60 6.14 -7.26
C PRO A 121 9.04 5.73 -7.61
N TYR A 122 9.31 5.38 -8.87
CA TYR A 122 10.65 4.94 -9.33
C TYR A 122 11.77 5.96 -9.05
N ALA A 123 11.44 7.24 -8.97
CA ALA A 123 12.41 8.31 -8.73
C ALA A 123 12.77 8.50 -7.25
N LEU A 124 12.14 7.75 -6.33
CA LEU A 124 12.42 7.88 -4.91
C LEU A 124 13.79 7.25 -4.57
N THR A 125 14.77 8.09 -4.29
CA THR A 125 16.13 7.67 -3.94
C THR A 125 16.26 7.16 -2.51
N THR A 126 15.31 7.49 -1.64
CA THR A 126 15.31 7.14 -0.20
C THR A 126 14.42 5.93 0.10
N ILE A 127 14.13 5.08 -0.90
CA ILE A 127 13.28 3.89 -0.73
C ILE A 127 13.77 2.97 0.41
N ASP A 128 15.08 2.85 0.59
CA ASP A 128 15.68 1.99 1.60
C ASP A 128 15.48 2.51 3.04
N GLU A 129 15.05 3.76 3.22
CA GLU A 129 14.72 4.31 4.54
C GLU A 129 13.33 3.88 5.01
N LEU A 130 12.42 3.51 4.11
CA LEU A 130 11.05 3.11 4.47
C LEU A 130 11.01 1.95 5.49
N PRO A 131 11.59 0.76 5.22
CA PRO A 131 11.56 -0.33 6.19
C PRO A 131 12.23 0.05 7.52
N LYS A 132 13.31 0.85 7.48
CA LYS A 132 14.02 1.29 8.70
C LYS A 132 13.12 2.16 9.57
N GLN A 133 12.47 3.16 8.97
CA GLN A 133 11.61 4.08 9.70
C GLN A 133 10.33 3.42 10.21
N ILE A 134 9.73 2.49 9.45
CA ILE A 134 8.57 1.72 9.92
C ILE A 134 8.90 0.99 11.23
N VAL A 135 10.08 0.38 11.30
CA VAL A 135 10.57 -0.35 12.48
C VAL A 135 10.92 0.62 13.61
N GLU A 136 11.71 1.66 13.32
CA GLU A 136 12.15 2.65 14.31
C GLU A 136 10.97 3.37 14.98
N LYS A 137 9.96 3.76 14.20
CA LYS A 137 8.73 4.40 14.67
C LYS A 137 7.70 3.41 15.21
N GLN A 138 7.99 2.11 15.15
CA GLN A 138 7.14 1.04 15.65
C GLN A 138 5.69 1.12 15.13
N LEU A 139 5.53 1.39 13.83
CA LEU A 139 4.22 1.61 13.21
C LEU A 139 3.43 0.32 12.97
N LEU A 140 4.07 -0.85 13.11
CA LEU A 140 3.41 -2.15 13.05
C LEU A 140 2.89 -2.55 14.43
N LYS A 141 1.64 -3.04 14.50
CA LYS A 141 1.14 -3.77 15.66
C LYS A 141 1.90 -5.11 15.82
N PRO A 142 1.85 -5.78 16.98
CA PRO A 142 2.24 -7.19 17.08
C PRO A 142 1.47 -8.04 16.07
N GLY A 143 2.17 -8.91 15.35
CA GLY A 143 1.66 -9.65 14.19
C GLY A 143 1.45 -8.82 12.93
N GLY A 144 1.80 -7.52 12.92
CA GLY A 144 1.56 -6.60 11.81
C GLY A 144 2.55 -6.81 10.64
N TRP A 145 2.07 -6.54 9.42
CA TRP A 145 2.80 -6.77 8.18
C TRP A 145 3.13 -5.46 7.45
N PHE A 146 4.36 -5.30 7.02
CA PHE A 146 4.75 -4.27 6.07
C PHE A 146 5.13 -4.90 4.73
N VAL A 147 4.63 -4.35 3.63
CA VAL A 147 4.96 -4.77 2.27
C VAL A 147 5.51 -3.59 1.48
N LEU A 148 6.72 -3.77 0.95
CA LEU A 148 7.40 -2.81 0.09
C LEU A 148 7.43 -3.33 -1.35
N GLU A 149 6.84 -2.58 -2.28
CA GLU A 149 6.95 -2.82 -3.71
C GLU A 149 8.23 -2.17 -4.28
N HIS A 150 9.10 -2.95 -4.90
CA HIS A 150 10.36 -2.47 -5.46
C HIS A 150 10.78 -3.24 -6.74
N THR A 151 11.93 -2.89 -7.28
CA THR A 151 12.55 -3.56 -8.45
C THR A 151 13.68 -4.49 -8.01
N PRO A 152 14.19 -5.37 -8.90
CA PRO A 152 15.39 -6.17 -8.62
C PRO A 152 16.67 -5.38 -8.28
N ARG A 153 16.66 -4.04 -8.35
CA ARG A 153 17.79 -3.20 -7.95
C ARG A 153 17.95 -3.04 -6.44
N ASN A 154 16.92 -3.40 -5.66
CA ASN A 154 16.91 -3.30 -4.21
C ASN A 154 16.89 -4.70 -3.59
N ASP A 155 17.58 -4.88 -2.46
CA ASP A 155 17.60 -6.12 -1.67
C ASP A 155 17.43 -5.80 -0.18
N TYR A 156 16.42 -6.41 0.44
CA TYR A 156 16.04 -6.16 1.83
C TYR A 156 16.21 -7.39 2.73
N LYS A 157 16.83 -8.47 2.25
CA LYS A 157 16.96 -9.74 3.00
C LYS A 157 17.63 -9.60 4.38
N ASN A 158 18.48 -8.59 4.55
CA ASN A 158 19.20 -8.32 5.80
C ASN A 158 18.56 -7.20 6.64
N PHE A 159 17.39 -6.69 6.25
CA PHE A 159 16.71 -5.64 7.01
C PHE A 159 15.94 -6.23 8.19
N PRO A 160 15.76 -5.46 9.28
CA PRO A 160 14.94 -5.88 10.41
C PRO A 160 13.54 -6.28 9.98
N LEU A 161 13.00 -7.30 10.64
CA LEU A 161 11.67 -7.88 10.38
C LEU A 161 11.48 -8.51 8.99
N TYR A 162 12.49 -8.54 8.11
CA TYR A 162 12.36 -9.19 6.80
C TYR A 162 11.94 -10.65 6.96
N ARG A 163 10.97 -11.08 6.16
CA ARG A 163 10.44 -12.45 6.20
C ARG A 163 10.53 -13.19 4.88
N MET A 164 10.11 -12.57 3.79
CA MET A 164 10.08 -13.19 2.47
C MET A 164 9.93 -12.15 1.36
N GLU A 165 10.09 -12.57 0.11
CA GLU A 165 9.75 -11.79 -1.07
C GLU A 165 8.93 -12.60 -2.09
N LYS A 166 8.13 -11.91 -2.89
CA LYS A 166 7.44 -12.47 -4.07
C LYS A 166 7.81 -11.66 -5.30
N ASN A 167 8.19 -12.35 -6.38
CA ASN A 167 8.62 -11.74 -7.63
C ASN A 167 7.58 -12.00 -8.73
N TYR A 168 7.16 -10.92 -9.39
CA TYR A 168 6.22 -10.89 -10.52
C TYR A 168 6.86 -10.16 -11.72
N GLY A 169 8.06 -10.59 -12.12
CA GLY A 169 8.85 -10.01 -13.20
C GLY A 169 9.75 -8.87 -12.71
N THR A 170 9.41 -7.63 -13.05
CA THR A 170 10.15 -6.43 -12.61
C THR A 170 9.61 -5.84 -11.30
N THR A 171 8.52 -6.41 -10.79
CA THR A 171 7.89 -6.03 -9.52
C THR A 171 8.16 -7.10 -8.47
N ILE A 172 8.79 -6.68 -7.38
CA ILE A 172 9.06 -7.52 -6.22
C ILE A 172 8.33 -6.91 -5.03
N PHE A 173 7.65 -7.74 -4.25
CA PHE A 173 7.14 -7.37 -2.94
C PHE A 173 8.02 -8.01 -1.88
N SER A 174 8.68 -7.19 -1.06
CA SER A 174 9.34 -7.64 0.16
C SER A 174 8.39 -7.51 1.34
N PHE A 175 8.27 -8.57 2.13
CA PHE A 175 7.37 -8.68 3.27
C PHE A 175 8.17 -8.65 4.57
N PHE A 176 7.74 -7.81 5.50
CA PHE A 176 8.32 -7.64 6.83
C PHE A 176 7.24 -7.88 7.89
N VAL A 177 7.54 -8.63 8.94
CA VAL A 177 6.54 -9.05 9.95
C VAL A 177 7.06 -8.77 11.36
N ASN A 178 6.25 -8.07 12.15
CA ASN A 178 6.53 -7.78 13.55
C ASN A 178 6.00 -8.90 14.44
N GLU A 179 6.81 -9.92 14.73
CA GLU A 179 6.42 -11.08 15.56
C GLU A 179 6.16 -10.74 17.04
#